data_AF-A0A1M4EN53-F1
#
_entry.id   AF-A0A1M4EN53-F1
#
_cell.length_a   1.000
_cell.length_b   1.000
_cell.length_c   1.000
_cell.angle_alpha   90.00
_cell.angle_beta   90.00
_cell.angle_gamma   90.00
#
_symmetry.space_group_name_H-M   'P 1'
#
loop_
_entity.id
_entity.type
_entity.pdbx_description
1 polymer ?
#
loop_
_entity_poly.entity_id
_entity_poly.type
_entity_poly.pdbx_seq_one_letter_code
_entity_poly.pdbx_strand_id
1 'polypeptide(L)'
;MTESERAAAAVPAALLAAEGHELAFCHGADDGGAPCAGLAAGRRCPLSEGGVDLVVDVRPAPGRLTLREAGVLCALRSRVPLLVAGPTPEDTALGEAATICRADELVDACACAMAATGPAARRAVSEAIRPLFREDADRPHVRLMELEGTVHLYISLLSESDGPLLEEVRRRAWLAYIQATRGRYEAVAHVAIMSKT
;
A
#
# COMPACT_ATOMS: atom_id res chain seq x y z
N MET A 1 -3.89 0.53 -9.83
CA MET A 1 -5.32 0.52 -10.17
C MET A 1 -5.53 -0.08 -11.55
N THR A 2 -6.64 -0.79 -11.69
CA THR A 2 -7.13 -1.45 -12.90
C THR A 2 -8.65 -1.22 -13.01
N GLU A 3 -9.20 -1.36 -14.21
CA GLU A 3 -10.61 -1.08 -14.49
C GLU A 3 -11.14 -1.99 -15.59
N SER A 4 -12.39 -2.44 -15.44
CA SER A 4 -13.11 -3.22 -16.48
C SER A 4 -13.55 -2.38 -17.68
N GLU A 5 -13.87 -1.11 -17.42
CA GLU A 5 -14.31 -0.14 -18.43
C GLU A 5 -13.40 1.08 -18.42
N ARG A 6 -13.25 1.71 -19.59
CA ARG A 6 -12.39 2.89 -19.72
C ARG A 6 -12.86 4.01 -18.80
N ALA A 7 -11.92 4.57 -18.05
CA ALA A 7 -12.12 5.67 -17.10
C ALA A 7 -13.04 5.34 -15.90
N ALA A 8 -13.44 4.08 -15.70
CA ALA A 8 -14.21 3.69 -14.52
C ALA A 8 -13.44 3.96 -13.22
N ALA A 9 -12.12 3.85 -13.23
CA ALA A 9 -11.28 4.15 -12.07
C ALA A 9 -11.05 5.64 -11.82
N ALA A 10 -11.50 6.56 -12.69
CA ALA A 10 -11.17 7.99 -12.57
C ALA A 10 -11.67 8.62 -11.26
N VAL A 11 -12.94 8.41 -10.92
CA VAL A 11 -13.53 8.93 -9.67
C VAL A 11 -12.96 8.22 -8.44
N PRO A 12 -12.92 6.87 -8.37
CA PRO A 12 -12.20 6.12 -7.33
C PRO A 12 -10.77 6.60 -7.09
N ALA A 13 -10.01 6.83 -8.16
CA ALA A 13 -8.64 7.32 -8.08
C ALA A 13 -8.58 8.72 -7.48
N ALA A 14 -9.43 9.65 -7.92
CA ALA A 14 -9.45 10.99 -7.36
C ALA A 14 -9.74 10.98 -5.85
N LEU A 15 -10.65 10.12 -5.39
CA LEU A 15 -10.94 9.94 -3.97
C LEU A 15 -9.73 9.40 -3.20
N LEU A 16 -9.09 8.33 -3.69
CA LEU A 16 -7.91 7.76 -3.03
C LEU A 16 -6.71 8.74 -3.02
N ALA A 17 -6.51 9.51 -4.08
CA ALA A 17 -5.47 10.53 -4.15
C ALA A 17 -5.73 11.67 -3.14
N ALA A 18 -7.00 12.09 -2.97
CA ALA A 18 -7.38 13.09 -1.98
C ALA A 18 -7.11 12.61 -0.54
N GLU A 19 -7.19 11.29 -0.32
CA GLU A 19 -6.84 10.62 0.94
C GLU A 19 -5.32 10.39 1.09
N GLY A 20 -4.50 10.86 0.15
CA GLY A 20 -3.03 10.80 0.21
C GLY A 20 -2.43 9.51 -0.32
N HIS A 21 -3.19 8.65 -1.01
CA HIS A 21 -2.64 7.44 -1.62
C HIS A 21 -1.85 7.77 -2.90
N GLU A 22 -0.67 7.16 -3.04
CA GLU A 22 0.06 7.17 -4.31
C GLU A 22 -0.57 6.19 -5.30
N LEU A 23 -0.88 6.68 -6.50
CA LEU A 23 -1.61 5.91 -7.51
C LEU A 23 -0.76 5.62 -8.73
N ALA A 24 -0.83 4.36 -9.17
CA ALA A 24 -0.29 3.92 -10.45
C ALA A 24 -1.33 3.11 -11.22
N PHE A 25 -1.32 3.20 -12.54
CA PHE A 25 -2.31 2.55 -13.41
C PHE A 25 -1.68 1.55 -14.37
N CYS A 26 -2.33 0.40 -14.54
CA CYS A 26 -1.92 -0.60 -15.52
C CYS A 26 -2.09 -0.10 -16.97
N HIS A 27 -3.09 0.73 -17.21
CA HIS A 27 -3.37 1.37 -18.50
C HIS A 27 -3.54 2.88 -18.26
N GLY A 28 -2.97 3.72 -19.13
CA GLY A 28 -3.23 5.15 -19.09
C GLY A 28 -4.65 5.48 -19.54
N ALA A 29 -5.12 6.68 -19.18
CA ALA A 29 -6.48 7.15 -19.47
C ALA A 29 -6.77 7.26 -20.98
N ASP A 30 -5.72 7.55 -21.77
CA ASP A 30 -5.80 7.72 -23.21
C ASP A 30 -5.60 6.42 -23.99
N ASP A 31 -5.15 5.37 -23.31
CA ASP A 31 -4.77 4.10 -23.88
C ASP A 31 -6.04 3.30 -24.26
N GLY A 32 -6.11 2.84 -25.51
CA GLY A 32 -7.21 2.03 -26.05
C GLY A 32 -7.40 0.66 -25.37
N GLY A 33 -6.68 0.37 -24.28
CA GLY A 33 -6.79 -0.85 -23.48
C GLY A 33 -5.67 -1.85 -23.73
N ALA A 34 -4.69 -1.49 -24.57
CA ALA A 34 -3.46 -2.22 -24.79
C ALA A 34 -2.43 -1.32 -25.52
N PRO A 35 -1.12 -1.61 -25.36
CA PRO A 35 -0.55 -2.52 -24.36
C PRO A 35 -0.62 -1.95 -22.94
N CYS A 36 -0.59 -2.82 -21.93
CA CYS A 36 -0.44 -2.39 -20.55
C CYS A 36 0.92 -1.71 -20.32
N ALA A 37 1.05 -0.98 -19.21
CA ALA A 37 2.26 -0.25 -18.83
C ALA A 37 3.54 -1.11 -18.83
N GLY A 38 3.43 -2.40 -18.52
CA GLY A 38 4.57 -3.32 -18.54
C GLY A 38 5.02 -3.77 -19.94
N LEU A 39 4.18 -3.58 -20.95
CA LEU A 39 4.46 -3.93 -22.34
C LEU A 39 4.59 -2.70 -23.24
N ALA A 40 4.16 -1.53 -22.79
CA ALA A 40 4.28 -0.28 -23.51
C ALA A 40 5.73 0.23 -23.51
N ALA A 41 6.24 0.61 -24.69
CA ALA A 41 7.59 1.13 -24.83
C ALA A 41 7.80 2.40 -23.97
N GLY A 42 8.93 2.44 -23.24
CA GLY A 42 9.29 3.56 -22.38
C GLY A 42 8.49 3.68 -21.07
N ARG A 43 7.56 2.76 -20.80
CA ARG A 43 6.85 2.67 -19.53
C ARG A 43 7.41 1.54 -18.66
N ARG A 44 7.17 1.63 -17.36
CA ARG A 44 7.54 0.61 -16.38
C ARG A 44 6.30 0.06 -15.70
N CYS A 45 6.29 -1.24 -15.45
CA CYS A 45 5.19 -1.93 -14.80
C CYS A 45 5.21 -1.61 -13.29
N PRO A 46 4.15 -0.99 -12.73
CA PRO A 46 4.12 -0.66 -11.30
C PRO A 46 4.30 -1.89 -10.41
N LEU A 47 3.74 -3.04 -10.81
CA LEU A 47 3.87 -4.28 -10.06
C LEU A 47 5.25 -4.93 -10.16
N SER A 48 6.03 -4.64 -11.22
CA SER A 48 7.39 -5.17 -11.37
C SER A 48 8.45 -4.29 -10.72
N GLU A 49 8.23 -2.98 -10.63
CA GLU A 49 9.11 -2.07 -9.89
C GLU A 49 9.06 -2.31 -8.38
N GLY A 50 7.98 -2.96 -7.92
CA GLY A 50 7.70 -3.13 -6.49
C GLY A 50 7.15 -1.85 -5.88
N GLY A 51 6.76 -1.94 -4.61
CA GLY A 51 6.21 -0.79 -3.88
C GLY A 51 4.69 -0.61 -3.98
N VAL A 52 4.01 -1.40 -4.82
CA VAL A 52 2.55 -1.48 -4.80
C VAL A 52 2.11 -2.27 -3.58
N ASP A 53 1.40 -1.60 -2.68
CA ASP A 53 0.91 -2.18 -1.44
C ASP A 53 -0.48 -2.84 -1.59
N LEU A 54 -1.26 -2.39 -2.57
CA LEU A 54 -2.61 -2.86 -2.86
C LEU A 54 -2.93 -2.66 -4.34
N VAL A 55 -3.54 -3.66 -4.98
CA VAL A 55 -4.17 -3.49 -6.29
C VAL A 55 -5.67 -3.30 -6.10
N VAL A 56 -6.19 -2.21 -6.65
CA VAL A 56 -7.63 -1.93 -6.72
C VAL A 56 -8.09 -2.14 -8.15
N ASP A 57 -9.09 -3.00 -8.31
CA ASP A 57 -9.79 -3.26 -9.56
C ASP A 57 -11.20 -2.68 -9.52
N VAL A 58 -11.50 -1.76 -10.44
CA VAL A 58 -12.76 -1.00 -10.44
C VAL A 58 -13.73 -1.55 -11.48
N ARG A 59 -14.93 -1.91 -11.03
CA ARG A 59 -15.96 -2.54 -11.87
C ARG A 59 -17.32 -1.89 -11.68
N PRO A 60 -17.79 -1.04 -12.62
CA PRO A 60 -19.09 -0.40 -12.51
C PRO A 60 -20.26 -1.35 -12.80
N ALA A 61 -20.02 -2.45 -13.54
CA ALA A 61 -21.04 -3.42 -13.94
C ALA A 61 -20.52 -4.88 -13.86
N PRO A 62 -21.42 -5.88 -13.77
CA PRO A 62 -21.05 -7.29 -13.88
C PRO A 62 -20.49 -7.65 -15.26
N GLY A 63 -19.77 -8.76 -15.34
CA GLY A 63 -19.24 -9.31 -16.59
C GLY A 63 -17.97 -10.12 -16.39
N ARG A 64 -17.36 -10.54 -17.48
CA ARG A 64 -16.09 -11.28 -17.50
C ARG A 64 -14.89 -10.33 -17.35
N LEU A 65 -13.73 -10.86 -16.95
CA LEU A 65 -12.47 -10.11 -16.96
C LEU A 65 -12.09 -9.65 -18.37
N THR A 66 -11.62 -8.42 -18.48
CA THR A 66 -11.13 -7.80 -19.70
C THR A 66 -9.59 -7.70 -19.70
N LEU A 67 -9.01 -7.37 -20.85
CA LEU A 67 -7.55 -7.11 -20.93
C LEU A 67 -7.11 -5.89 -20.11
N ARG A 68 -8.02 -4.94 -19.88
CA ARG A 68 -7.75 -3.77 -19.03
C ARG A 68 -7.50 -4.18 -17.57
N GLU A 69 -8.07 -5.33 -17.19
CA GLU A 69 -7.96 -5.94 -15.88
C GLU A 69 -6.77 -6.90 -15.72
N ALA A 70 -5.82 -6.93 -16.67
CA ALA A 70 -4.63 -7.78 -16.58
C ALA A 70 -3.83 -7.59 -15.27
N GLY A 71 -3.93 -6.41 -14.64
CA GLY A 71 -3.33 -6.11 -13.33
C GLY A 71 -3.84 -7.02 -12.20
N VAL A 72 -5.09 -7.51 -12.28
CA VAL A 72 -5.68 -8.46 -11.33
C VAL A 72 -4.87 -9.75 -11.25
N LEU A 73 -4.56 -10.33 -12.41
CA LEU A 73 -3.80 -11.58 -12.48
C LEU A 73 -2.35 -11.38 -12.00
N CYS A 74 -1.75 -10.23 -12.33
CA CYS A 74 -0.42 -9.87 -11.85
C CYS A 74 -0.39 -9.68 -10.32
N ALA A 75 -1.44 -9.11 -9.73
CA ALA A 75 -1.56 -8.94 -8.28
C ALA A 75 -1.55 -10.30 -7.57
N LEU A 76 -2.42 -11.22 -7.99
CA LEU A 76 -2.50 -12.58 -7.46
C LEU A 76 -1.17 -13.33 -7.58
N ARG A 77 -0.54 -13.29 -8.76
CA ARG A 77 0.74 -13.96 -9.01
C ARG A 77 1.86 -13.42 -8.13
N SER A 78 1.88 -12.11 -7.91
CA SER A 78 2.89 -11.43 -7.08
C SER A 78 2.52 -11.37 -5.60
N ARG A 79 1.38 -11.97 -5.21
CA ARG A 79 0.81 -11.93 -3.85
C ARG A 79 0.66 -10.52 -3.29
N VAL A 80 0.35 -9.56 -4.15
CA VAL A 80 -0.06 -8.22 -3.71
C VAL A 80 -1.55 -8.32 -3.36
N PRO A 81 -1.98 -7.79 -2.19
CA PRO A 81 -3.39 -7.72 -1.84
C PRO A 81 -4.23 -7.16 -2.99
N LEU A 82 -5.40 -7.74 -3.21
CA LEU A 82 -6.31 -7.36 -4.28
C LEU A 82 -7.66 -6.97 -3.68
N LEU A 83 -8.12 -5.78 -4.06
CA LEU A 83 -9.44 -5.26 -3.75
C LEU A 83 -10.23 -5.12 -5.06
N VAL A 84 -11.46 -5.65 -5.11
CA VAL A 84 -12.40 -5.42 -6.21
C VAL A 84 -13.49 -4.47 -5.71
N ALA A 85 -13.56 -3.29 -6.33
CA ALA A 85 -14.56 -2.27 -6.06
C ALA A 85 -15.70 -2.39 -7.07
N GLY A 86 -16.78 -3.08 -6.67
CA GLY A 86 -17.92 -3.40 -7.52
C GLY A 86 -18.17 -4.91 -7.65
N PRO A 87 -18.95 -5.34 -8.65
CA PRO A 87 -19.27 -6.75 -8.86
C PRO A 87 -18.02 -7.59 -9.10
N THR A 88 -18.01 -8.84 -8.65
CA THR A 88 -16.92 -9.80 -8.94
C THR A 88 -16.99 -10.28 -10.39
N PRO A 89 -15.85 -10.53 -11.07
CA PRO A 89 -15.87 -11.08 -12.42
C PRO A 89 -16.48 -12.48 -12.48
N GLU A 90 -17.36 -12.68 -13.45
CA GLU A 90 -17.96 -13.98 -13.76
C GLU A 90 -16.90 -15.00 -14.17
N ASP A 91 -17.17 -16.28 -13.91
CA ASP A 91 -16.28 -17.41 -14.23
C ASP A 91 -14.89 -17.32 -13.56
N THR A 92 -14.77 -16.62 -12.43
CA THR A 92 -13.51 -16.51 -11.68
C THR A 92 -13.69 -16.89 -10.22
N ALA A 93 -12.61 -17.37 -9.60
CA ALA A 93 -12.52 -17.58 -8.15
C ALA A 93 -12.15 -16.28 -7.39
N LEU A 94 -12.27 -15.10 -8.02
CA LEU A 94 -11.84 -13.84 -7.41
C LEU A 94 -12.62 -13.47 -6.15
N GLY A 95 -13.87 -13.92 -6.02
CA GLY A 95 -14.66 -13.71 -4.81
C GLY A 95 -14.05 -14.34 -3.56
N GLU A 96 -13.20 -15.36 -3.72
CA GLU A 96 -12.48 -16.02 -2.62
C GLU A 96 -11.07 -15.48 -2.45
N ALA A 97 -10.45 -14.97 -3.52
CA ALA A 97 -9.05 -14.54 -3.54
C ALA A 97 -8.84 -13.04 -3.34
N ALA A 98 -9.90 -12.23 -3.41
CA ALA A 98 -9.86 -10.78 -3.29
C ALA A 98 -10.81 -10.29 -2.19
N THR A 99 -10.47 -9.15 -1.59
CA THR A 99 -11.43 -8.39 -0.79
C THR A 99 -12.39 -7.68 -1.73
N ILE A 100 -13.70 -7.82 -1.49
CA ILE A 100 -14.74 -7.19 -2.30
C ILE A 100 -15.38 -6.03 -1.51
N CYS A 101 -15.58 -4.89 -2.15
CA CYS A 101 -16.27 -3.75 -1.54
C CYS A 101 -17.19 -3.05 -2.54
N ARG A 102 -18.12 -2.23 -2.04
CA ARG A 102 -18.84 -1.29 -2.89
C ARG A 102 -17.96 -0.08 -3.22
N ALA A 103 -18.30 0.64 -4.28
CA ALA A 103 -17.49 1.77 -4.75
C ALA A 103 -17.38 2.92 -3.73
N ASP A 104 -18.44 3.17 -2.96
CA ASP A 104 -18.50 4.16 -1.88
C ASP A 104 -17.81 3.69 -0.58
N GLU A 105 -17.54 2.40 -0.44
CA GLU A 105 -16.76 1.82 0.68
C GLU A 105 -15.27 1.71 0.36
N LEU A 106 -14.87 2.03 -0.86
CA LEU A 106 -13.52 1.81 -1.39
C LEU A 106 -12.43 2.36 -0.46
N VAL A 107 -12.60 3.59 0.00
CA VAL A 107 -11.62 4.28 0.84
C VAL A 107 -11.39 3.52 2.15
N ASP A 108 -12.46 3.07 2.79
CA ASP A 108 -12.37 2.29 4.02
C ASP A 108 -11.85 0.87 3.77
N ALA A 109 -12.26 0.25 2.66
CA ALA A 109 -11.83 -1.08 2.27
C ALA A 109 -10.35 -1.13 1.90
N CYS A 110 -9.81 -0.09 1.26
CA CYS A 110 -8.37 0.06 0.99
C CYS A 110 -7.57 0.03 2.29
N ALA A 111 -8.01 0.77 3.31
CA ALA A 111 -7.37 0.74 4.61
C ALA A 111 -7.51 -0.63 5.31
N CYS A 112 -8.54 -1.43 4.98
CA CYS A 112 -8.76 -2.76 5.62
C CYS A 112 -7.88 -3.81 4.97
N ALA A 113 -7.65 -3.67 3.66
CA ALA A 113 -6.85 -4.58 2.87
C ALA A 113 -5.34 -4.46 3.18
N MET A 114 -4.92 -3.38 3.84
CA MET A 114 -3.55 -3.28 4.32
C MET A 114 -3.35 -4.10 5.58
N ALA A 115 -2.41 -5.06 5.53
CA ALA A 115 -2.01 -5.79 6.72
C ALA A 115 -1.37 -4.85 7.77
N ALA A 116 -1.73 -5.05 9.04
CA ALA A 116 -1.22 -4.28 10.18
C ALA A 116 0.32 -4.19 10.21
N THR A 117 1.00 -5.28 9.81
CA THR A 117 2.47 -5.36 9.76
C THR A 117 3.02 -5.38 8.32
N GLY A 118 2.19 -5.00 7.35
CA GLY A 118 2.51 -5.09 5.92
C GLY A 118 3.59 -4.11 5.45
N PRO A 119 4.08 -4.27 4.20
CA PRO A 119 5.09 -3.39 3.61
C PRO A 119 4.71 -1.91 3.61
N ALA A 120 3.43 -1.60 3.39
CA ALA A 120 2.88 -0.24 3.40
C ALA A 120 3.09 0.47 4.74
N ALA A 121 2.64 -0.17 5.83
CA ALA A 121 2.79 0.36 7.18
C ALA A 121 4.27 0.54 7.54
N ARG A 122 5.12 -0.42 7.15
CA ARG A 122 6.57 -0.33 7.39
C ARG A 122 7.20 0.84 6.61
N ARG A 123 6.78 1.04 5.36
CA ARG A 123 7.27 2.14 4.50
C ARG A 123 6.87 3.48 5.09
N ALA A 124 5.59 3.67 5.43
CA ALA A 124 5.08 4.89 6.03
C ALA A 124 5.87 5.28 7.29
N VAL A 125 6.10 4.31 8.19
CA VAL A 125 6.94 4.53 9.40
C VAL A 125 8.37 4.91 9.02
N SER A 126 8.98 4.16 8.09
CA SER A 126 10.38 4.39 7.66
C SER A 126 10.56 5.78 7.04
N GLU A 127 9.63 6.21 6.18
CA GLU A 127 9.67 7.50 5.49
C GLU A 127 9.43 8.66 6.44
N ALA A 128 8.55 8.51 7.43
CA ALA A 128 8.27 9.55 8.41
C ALA A 128 9.46 9.86 9.33
N ILE A 129 10.25 8.83 9.67
CA ILE A 129 11.43 8.99 10.54
C ILE A 129 12.70 9.31 9.75
N ARG A 130 12.76 8.96 8.44
CA ARG A 130 13.95 9.18 7.60
C ARG A 130 14.55 10.60 7.71
N PRO A 131 13.76 11.70 7.70
CA PRO A 131 14.31 13.06 7.75
C PRO A 131 14.99 13.43 9.08
N LEU A 132 14.83 12.61 10.13
CA LEU A 132 15.47 12.83 11.42
C LEU A 132 16.94 12.39 11.44
N PHE A 133 17.38 11.65 10.41
CA PHE A 133 18.72 11.11 10.31
C PHE A 133 19.50 11.82 9.19
N ARG A 134 20.81 11.98 9.38
CA ARG A 134 21.71 12.51 8.35
C ARG A 134 21.83 11.50 7.21
N GLU A 135 22.10 11.97 5.99
CA GLU A 135 22.22 11.09 4.80
C GLU A 135 23.33 10.04 4.93
N ASP A 136 24.41 10.38 5.65
CA ASP A 136 25.54 9.48 5.92
C ASP A 136 25.35 8.57 7.15
N ALA A 137 24.23 8.71 7.87
CA ALA A 137 23.93 7.84 9.01
C ALA A 137 23.38 6.49 8.53
N ASP A 138 23.72 5.42 9.26
CA ASP A 138 23.12 4.11 9.04
C ASP A 138 21.59 4.22 9.14
N ARG A 139 20.90 3.73 8.11
CA ARG A 139 19.44 3.84 8.01
C ARG A 139 18.77 3.11 9.18
N PRO A 140 17.75 3.71 9.82
CA PRO A 140 17.01 3.05 10.87
C PRO A 140 16.38 1.75 10.34
N HIS A 141 16.56 0.65 11.07
CA HIS A 141 15.89 -0.59 10.74
C HIS A 141 14.50 -0.61 11.41
N VAL A 142 13.44 -0.72 10.60
CA VAL A 142 12.06 -0.76 11.07
C VAL A 142 11.49 -2.16 10.90
N ARG A 143 11.02 -2.74 12.01
CA ARG A 143 10.30 -4.00 12.04
C ARG A 143 8.95 -3.82 12.73
N LEU A 144 7.90 -4.30 12.09
CA LEU A 144 6.55 -4.33 12.66
C LEU A 144 6.25 -5.76 13.11
N MET A 145 5.68 -5.90 14.30
CA MET A 145 5.23 -7.19 14.82
C MET A 145 3.90 -7.02 15.52
N GLU A 146 2.97 -7.93 15.26
CA GLU A 146 1.71 -7.99 15.99
C GLU A 146 1.85 -9.00 17.13
N LEU A 147 1.56 -8.55 18.35
CA LEU A 147 1.60 -9.35 19.57
C LEU A 147 0.33 -9.03 20.36
N GLU A 148 -0.47 -10.05 20.66
CA GLU A 148 -1.69 -9.92 21.47
C GLU A 148 -2.67 -8.82 20.97
N GLY A 149 -2.76 -8.63 19.64
CA GLY A 149 -3.62 -7.63 19.01
C GLY A 149 -3.06 -6.20 19.00
N THR A 150 -1.85 -5.99 19.53
CA THR A 150 -1.13 -4.72 19.47
C THR A 150 0.02 -4.80 18.47
N VAL A 151 0.23 -3.74 17.69
CA VAL A 151 1.38 -3.66 16.77
C VAL A 151 2.56 -2.95 17.43
N HIS A 152 3.64 -3.68 17.59
CA HIS A 152 4.91 -3.20 18.10
C HIS A 152 5.79 -2.72 16.94
N LEU A 153 6.11 -1.42 16.92
CA LEU A 153 7.02 -0.79 15.96
C LEU A 153 8.43 -0.85 16.57
N TYR A 154 9.27 -1.80 16.15
CA TYR A 154 10.67 -1.87 16.58
C TYR A 154 11.56 -1.08 15.64
N ILE A 155 12.21 -0.04 16.17
CA ILE A 155 13.09 0.86 15.42
C ILE A 155 14.49 0.74 16.01
N SER A 156 15.41 0.18 15.24
CA SER A 156 16.81 0.01 15.64
C SER A 156 17.69 1.08 15.01
N LEU A 157 18.43 1.81 15.84
CA LEU A 157 19.36 2.86 15.44
C LEU A 157 20.80 2.40 15.72
N LEU A 158 21.73 2.67 14.79
CA LEU A 158 23.14 2.28 14.90
C LEU A 158 24.05 3.41 15.41
N SER A 159 23.48 4.54 15.82
CA SER A 159 24.20 5.70 16.35
C SER A 159 23.81 6.01 17.79
N GLU A 160 24.74 6.58 18.55
CA GLU A 160 24.40 7.27 19.80
C GLU A 160 23.41 8.40 19.48
N SER A 161 22.23 8.32 20.08
CA SER A 161 21.17 9.32 19.95
C SER A 161 20.80 9.83 21.33
N ASP A 162 20.53 11.13 21.43
CA ASP A 162 20.07 11.73 22.68
C ASP A 162 18.58 11.47 22.93
N GLY A 163 18.15 11.64 24.18
CA GLY A 163 16.75 11.41 24.60
C GLY A 163 15.71 12.14 23.75
N PRO A 164 15.89 13.43 23.39
CA PRO A 164 14.96 14.18 22.55
C PRO A 164 14.76 13.59 21.15
N LEU A 165 15.84 13.15 20.48
CA LEU A 165 15.73 12.53 19.17
C LEU A 165 14.97 11.20 19.24
N LEU A 166 15.23 10.37 20.25
CA LEU A 166 14.54 9.09 20.44
C LEU A 166 13.03 9.28 20.62
N GLU A 167 12.62 10.30 21.38
CA GLU A 167 11.21 10.59 21.61
C GLU A 167 10.53 11.12 20.35
N GLU A 168 11.21 11.97 19.57
CA GLU A 168 10.69 12.45 18.28
C GLU A 168 10.55 11.31 17.26
N VAL A 169 11.50 10.35 17.23
CA VAL A 169 11.41 9.13 16.41
C VAL A 169 10.17 8.32 16.80
N ARG A 170 9.95 8.06 18.10
CA ARG A 170 8.76 7.34 18.58
C ARG A 170 7.48 8.03 18.15
N ARG A 171 7.38 9.34 18.39
CA ARG A 171 6.20 10.14 18.07
C ARG A 171 5.89 10.11 16.58
N ARG A 172 6.86 10.36 15.71
CA ARG A 172 6.66 10.34 14.25
C ARG A 172 6.32 8.96 13.73
N ALA A 173 7.01 7.93 14.20
CA ALA A 173 6.73 6.55 13.80
C ALA A 173 5.30 6.15 14.16
N TRP A 174 4.89 6.42 15.41
CA TRP A 174 3.55 6.13 15.87
C TRP A 174 2.49 6.90 15.08
N LEU A 175 2.66 8.22 14.89
CA LEU A 175 1.71 9.02 14.10
C LEU A 175 1.58 8.53 12.67
N ALA A 176 2.70 8.24 12.00
CA ALA A 176 2.69 7.74 10.63
C ALA A 176 2.01 6.37 10.53
N TYR A 177 2.24 5.49 11.51
CA TYR A 177 1.57 4.20 11.58
C TYR A 177 0.05 4.35 11.75
N ILE A 178 -0.38 5.18 12.71
CA ILE A 178 -1.80 5.43 12.96
C ILE A 178 -2.47 6.07 11.74
N GLN A 179 -1.80 6.99 11.04
CA GLN A 179 -2.32 7.57 9.80
C GLN A 179 -2.45 6.52 8.70
N ALA A 180 -1.39 5.74 8.45
CA ALA A 180 -1.37 4.71 7.41
C ALA A 180 -2.45 3.64 7.65
N THR A 181 -2.73 3.31 8.92
CA THR A 181 -3.72 2.30 9.31
C THR A 181 -5.07 2.89 9.71
N ARG A 182 -5.24 4.21 9.61
CA ARG A 182 -6.44 4.96 10.05
C ARG A 182 -6.87 4.66 11.49
N GLY A 183 -5.90 4.43 12.37
CA GLY A 183 -6.13 4.17 13.80
C GLY A 183 -6.84 2.86 14.09
N ARG A 184 -6.86 1.90 13.15
CA ARG A 184 -7.55 0.61 13.34
C ARG A 184 -6.82 -0.37 14.24
N TYR A 185 -5.51 -0.19 14.37
CA TYR A 185 -4.68 -1.03 15.20
C TYR A 185 -4.10 -0.19 16.33
N GLU A 186 -4.17 -0.73 17.54
CA GLU A 186 -3.35 -0.22 18.63
C GLU A 186 -1.88 -0.46 18.29
N ALA A 187 -1.04 0.54 18.58
CA ALA A 187 0.37 0.45 18.28
C ALA A 187 1.24 1.12 19.32
N VAL A 188 2.42 0.54 19.55
CA VAL A 188 3.43 1.03 20.48
C VAL A 188 4.77 1.10 19.77
N ALA A 189 5.42 2.26 19.85
CA ALA A 189 6.74 2.48 19.26
C ALA A 189 7.87 2.18 20.25
N HIS A 190 8.74 1.25 19.88
CA HIS A 190 9.95 0.87 20.60
C HIS A 190 11.17 1.36 19.82
N VAL A 191 12.06 2.09 20.49
CA VAL A 191 13.33 2.52 19.87
C VAL A 191 14.47 1.94 20.69
N ALA A 192 15.36 1.24 20.00
CA ALA A 192 16.55 0.62 20.59
C ALA A 192 17.81 1.15 19.88
N ILE A 193 18.84 1.46 20.65
CA ILE A 193 20.17 1.79 20.13
C ILE A 193 20.98 0.50 20.12
N MET A 194 21.51 0.13 18.97
CA MET A 194 22.44 -0.97 18.81
C MET A 194 23.86 -0.43 18.86
N SER A 195 24.61 -0.81 19.89
CA SER A 195 26.05 -0.53 19.94
C SER A 195 26.76 -1.35 18.88
N LYS A 196 27.57 -0.71 18.02
CA LYS A 196 28.50 -1.44 17.14
C LYS A 196 29.45 -2.25 18.01
N THR A 197 29.43 -3.57 17.84
CA THR A 197 30.35 -4.51 18.50
C THR A 197 31.65 -4.60 17.70
#